data_AF-A0A6A5UW78-F1
#
_entry.id   AF-A0A6A5UW78-F1
#
_cell.length_a   1.000
_cell.length_b   1.000
_cell.length_c   1.000
_cell.angle_alpha   90.00
_cell.angle_beta   90.00
_cell.angle_gamma   90.00
#
_symmetry.space_group_name_H-M   'P 1'
#
loop_
_entity.id
_entity.type
_entity.pdbx_description
1 polymer ?
#
loop_
_entity_poly.entity_id
_entity_poly.type
_entity_poly.pdbx_seq_one_letter_code
_entity_poly.pdbx_strand_id
1 'polypeptide(L)'
;MLPTDSARCRELEHPDVANFSISVFILVGILVSYLPQHVKIIMLRSSRGLSPLFVLLGFVSGTASIANILTLPESTRDMACCSEIGRFPCAAALLGIAQIGVQWTCFFFIADEEGANLPTWKEAVIVLALSLTFFVFAFLGSVIFAYAAPSHIRAWANFLGLLATTLAAIQYIPQIITTWKLQETGSLSVPMMIIQTPGSFVFAASLAVRLGPGGWSAWGLFIFTGLLQGVLLAMSLWFIWRGRQARKSGSGLMAQR
;
A
#
# COMPACT_ATOMS: atom_id res chain seq x y z
N MET A 1 -5.76 26.11 22.93
CA MET A 1 -5.58 24.65 22.90
C MET A 1 -6.58 23.99 23.84
N LEU A 2 -7.28 22.95 23.39
CA LEU A 2 -8.15 22.18 24.27
C LEU A 2 -7.29 21.35 25.23
N PRO A 3 -7.70 21.15 26.50
CA PRO A 3 -6.93 20.38 27.49
C PRO A 3 -6.53 18.98 27.00
N THR A 4 -7.39 18.37 26.19
CA THR A 4 -7.13 17.09 25.53
C THR A 4 -5.88 17.14 24.64
N ASP A 5 -5.69 18.16 23.83
CA ASP A 5 -4.55 18.27 22.89
C ASP A 5 -3.20 18.27 23.62
N SER A 6 -3.13 18.98 24.74
CA SER A 6 -1.93 18.99 25.58
C SER A 6 -1.56 17.61 26.16
N ALA A 7 -2.56 16.78 26.47
CA ALA A 7 -2.32 15.43 26.98
C ALA A 7 -1.79 14.49 25.88
N ARG A 8 -2.31 14.61 24.65
CA ARG A 8 -1.84 13.82 23.50
C ARG A 8 -0.43 14.22 23.08
N CYS A 9 -0.10 15.50 23.04
CA CYS A 9 1.26 15.92 22.69
C CYS A 9 2.29 15.44 23.72
N ARG A 10 1.93 15.41 25.02
CA ARG A 10 2.77 14.84 26.08
C ARG A 10 2.96 13.33 25.97
N GLU A 11 1.92 12.61 25.56
CA GLU A 11 2.02 11.17 25.25
C GLU A 11 2.98 10.93 24.08
N LEU A 12 2.89 11.73 23.02
CA LEU A 12 3.76 11.62 21.85
C LEU A 12 5.22 11.99 22.13
N GLU A 13 5.48 12.81 23.15
CA GLU A 13 6.83 13.22 23.56
C GLU A 13 7.70 12.03 24.04
N HIS A 14 7.08 10.95 24.50
CA HIS A 14 7.75 9.73 24.94
C HIS A 14 7.41 8.56 24.01
N PRO A 15 7.97 8.52 22.78
CA PRO A 15 7.66 7.47 21.83
C PRO A 15 8.18 6.11 22.30
N ASP A 16 7.38 5.07 22.04
CA ASP A 16 7.81 3.68 22.22
C ASP A 16 8.93 3.33 21.22
N VAL A 17 10.11 3.03 21.75
CA VAL A 17 11.31 2.76 20.94
C VAL A 17 11.17 1.46 20.14
N ALA A 18 10.40 0.48 20.62
CA ALA A 18 10.17 -0.76 19.90
C ALA A 18 9.25 -0.52 18.69
N ASN A 19 8.16 0.22 18.86
CA ASN A 19 7.28 0.60 17.74
C ASN A 19 8.01 1.46 16.70
N PHE A 20 8.84 2.41 17.15
CA PHE A 20 9.70 3.19 16.28
C PHE A 20 10.66 2.30 15.47
N SER A 21 11.37 1.39 16.14
CA SER A 21 12.32 0.48 15.48
C SER A 21 11.65 -0.43 14.46
N ILE A 22 10.47 -0.98 14.80
CA ILE A 22 9.65 -1.79 13.90
C ILE A 22 9.22 -0.96 12.68
N SER A 23 8.75 0.26 12.90
CA SER A 23 8.29 1.15 11.82
C SER A 23 9.42 1.55 10.86
N VAL A 24 10.62 1.83 11.39
CA VAL A 24 11.82 2.08 10.57
C VAL A 24 12.21 0.83 9.77
N PHE A 25 12.22 -0.34 10.41
CA PHE A 25 12.50 -1.61 9.73
C PHE A 25 11.52 -1.88 8.58
N ILE A 26 10.22 -1.64 8.80
CA ILE A 26 9.20 -1.76 7.76
C ILE A 26 9.44 -0.76 6.63
N LEU A 27 9.75 0.51 6.94
CA LEU A 27 10.03 1.52 5.92
C LEU A 27 11.18 1.10 5.00
N VAL A 28 12.27 0.60 5.58
CA VAL A 28 13.41 0.04 4.82
C VAL A 28 12.96 -1.18 4.01
N GLY A 29 12.18 -2.08 4.63
CA GLY A 29 11.62 -3.26 3.96
C GLY A 29 10.76 -2.91 2.75
N ILE A 30 9.94 -1.85 2.83
CA ILE A 30 9.16 -1.31 1.70
C ILE A 30 10.12 -0.92 0.58
N LEU A 31 11.10 -0.05 0.83
CA LEU A 31 12.05 0.39 -0.20
C LEU A 31 12.78 -0.78 -0.86
N VAL A 32 13.27 -1.73 -0.06
CA VAL A 32 13.94 -2.94 -0.56
C VAL A 32 12.99 -3.81 -1.37
N SER A 33 11.71 -3.93 -0.98
CA SER A 33 10.73 -4.75 -1.70
C SER A 33 10.37 -4.21 -3.09
N TYR A 34 10.40 -2.89 -3.29
CA TYR A 34 10.15 -2.27 -4.59
C TYR A 34 11.36 -2.34 -5.53
N LEU A 35 12.58 -2.51 -4.98
CA LEU A 35 13.82 -2.54 -5.75
C LEU A 35 13.85 -3.62 -6.85
N PRO A 36 13.51 -4.91 -6.59
CA PRO A 36 13.47 -5.93 -7.64
C PRO A 36 12.49 -5.61 -8.75
N GLN A 37 11.37 -4.93 -8.43
CA GLN A 37 10.35 -4.57 -9.41
C GLN A 37 10.85 -3.45 -10.34
N HIS A 38 11.45 -2.39 -9.80
CA HIS A 38 12.08 -1.35 -10.60
C HIS A 38 13.21 -1.89 -11.48
N VAL A 39 14.09 -2.74 -10.91
CA VAL A 39 15.18 -3.36 -11.67
C VAL A 39 14.63 -4.19 -12.84
N LYS A 40 13.59 -4.99 -12.61
CA LYS A 40 12.96 -5.81 -13.65
C LYS A 40 12.37 -4.95 -14.78
N ILE A 41 11.70 -3.84 -14.45
CA ILE A 41 11.11 -2.92 -15.44
C ILE A 41 12.21 -2.26 -16.27
N ILE A 42 13.24 -1.70 -15.61
CA ILE A 42 14.38 -1.03 -16.26
C ILE A 42 15.12 -1.99 -17.20
N MET A 43 15.37 -3.22 -16.76
CA MET A 43 16.11 -4.21 -17.55
C MET A 43 15.31 -4.78 -18.73
N LEU A 44 14.00 -4.98 -18.57
CA LEU A 44 13.18 -5.60 -19.61
C LEU A 44 12.63 -4.60 -20.63
N ARG A 45 12.62 -3.29 -20.35
CA ARG A 45 12.03 -2.22 -21.20
C ARG A 45 10.67 -2.60 -21.80
N SER A 46 9.90 -3.40 -21.09
CA SER A 46 8.69 -4.05 -21.60
C SER A 46 7.81 -4.46 -20.43
N SER A 47 6.66 -3.81 -20.30
CA SER A 47 5.59 -4.10 -19.34
C SER A 47 4.68 -5.25 -19.80
N ARG A 48 5.27 -6.32 -20.36
CA ARG A 48 4.48 -7.50 -20.75
C ARG A 48 3.92 -8.18 -19.51
N GLY A 49 2.66 -7.90 -19.19
CA GLY A 49 1.87 -8.68 -18.24
C GLY A 49 1.22 -7.92 -17.09
N LEU A 50 1.16 -6.59 -17.09
CA LEU A 50 0.34 -5.82 -16.14
C LEU A 50 -0.78 -5.08 -16.88
N SER A 51 -2.02 -5.23 -16.37
CA SER A 51 -3.21 -4.66 -16.99
C SER A 51 -3.30 -3.14 -16.74
N PRO A 52 -3.62 -2.30 -17.75
CA PRO A 52 -3.88 -0.87 -17.55
C PRO A 52 -4.84 -0.58 -16.39
N LEU A 53 -5.87 -1.41 -16.25
CA LEU A 53 -6.86 -1.30 -15.19
C LEU A 53 -6.24 -1.59 -13.82
N PHE A 54 -5.31 -2.53 -13.72
CA PHE A 54 -4.60 -2.83 -12.47
C PHE A 54 -3.76 -1.64 -12.01
N VAL A 55 -3.08 -0.98 -12.94
CA VAL A 55 -2.28 0.24 -12.65
C VAL A 55 -3.19 1.38 -12.19
N LEU A 56 -4.29 1.63 -12.90
CA LEU A 56 -5.28 2.65 -12.53
C LEU A 56 -5.87 2.40 -11.14
N LEU A 57 -6.38 1.19 -10.88
CA LEU A 57 -6.98 0.83 -9.59
C LEU A 57 -5.98 0.94 -8.45
N GLY A 58 -4.73 0.53 -8.68
CA GLY A 58 -3.65 0.66 -7.70
C GLY A 58 -3.33 2.11 -7.38
N PHE A 59 -3.26 2.98 -8.39
CA PHE A 59 -2.97 4.40 -8.19
C PHE A 59 -4.12 5.11 -7.45
N VAL A 60 -5.36 4.88 -7.86
CA VAL A 60 -6.56 5.47 -7.22
C VAL A 60 -6.70 4.96 -5.78
N SER A 61 -6.52 3.65 -5.55
CA SER A 61 -6.53 3.07 -4.21
C SER A 61 -5.42 3.64 -3.32
N GLY A 62 -4.19 3.74 -3.82
CA GLY A 62 -3.06 4.34 -3.10
C GLY A 62 -3.28 5.81 -2.78
N THR A 63 -3.82 6.58 -3.74
CA THR A 63 -4.16 8.00 -3.55
C THR A 63 -5.26 8.17 -2.48
N ALA A 64 -6.27 7.31 -2.49
CA ALA A 64 -7.30 7.28 -1.44
C ALA A 64 -6.71 6.89 -0.08
N SER A 65 -5.75 5.97 -0.03
CA SER A 65 -5.06 5.56 1.21
C SER A 65 -4.23 6.69 1.83
N ILE A 66 -3.41 7.39 1.02
CA ILE A 66 -2.61 8.52 1.52
C ILE A 66 -3.52 9.70 1.94
N ALA A 67 -4.59 9.98 1.17
CA ALA A 67 -5.55 11.01 1.54
C ALA A 67 -6.32 10.64 2.83
N ASN A 68 -6.67 9.36 3.02
CA ASN A 68 -7.31 8.86 4.24
C ASN A 68 -6.43 9.13 5.48
N ILE A 69 -5.16 8.71 5.47
CA ILE A 69 -4.29 8.91 6.64
C ILE A 69 -4.00 10.39 6.90
N LEU A 70 -3.85 11.22 5.85
CA LEU A 70 -3.60 12.66 6.00
C LEU A 70 -4.81 13.43 6.54
N THR A 71 -6.02 12.97 6.25
CA THR A 71 -7.28 13.61 6.71
C THR A 71 -7.81 13.01 8.01
N LEU A 72 -7.23 11.92 8.49
CA LEU A 72 -7.67 11.29 9.72
C LEU A 72 -7.45 12.23 10.93
N PRO A 73 -8.47 12.53 11.76
CA PRO A 73 -8.33 13.47 12.89
C PRO A 73 -7.15 13.14 13.81
N GLU A 74 -6.97 11.85 14.10
CA GLU A 74 -5.89 11.32 14.92
C GLU A 74 -4.51 11.70 14.34
N SER A 75 -4.33 11.54 13.03
CA SER A 75 -3.09 11.90 12.33
C SER A 75 -2.91 13.42 12.21
N THR A 76 -3.98 14.18 11.96
CA THR A 76 -3.90 15.65 11.92
C THR A 76 -3.52 16.25 13.27
N ARG A 77 -3.99 15.65 14.37
CA ARG A 77 -3.63 16.04 15.73
C ARG A 77 -2.19 15.70 16.07
N ASP A 78 -1.72 14.51 15.66
CA ASP A 78 -0.32 14.14 15.81
C ASP A 78 0.60 15.09 15.02
N MET A 79 0.21 15.50 13.80
CA MET A 79 0.92 16.52 13.00
C MET A 79 0.93 17.90 13.67
N ALA A 80 -0.15 18.31 14.33
CA ALA A 80 -0.20 19.58 15.05
C ALA A 80 0.77 19.61 16.24
N CYS A 81 0.90 18.50 16.97
CA CYS A 81 1.84 18.37 18.10
C CYS A 81 3.31 18.50 17.68
N CYS A 82 3.67 18.25 16.42
CA CYS A 82 5.05 18.38 15.92
C CYS A 82 5.64 19.80 16.07
N SER A 83 4.81 20.83 16.24
CA SER A 83 5.28 22.20 16.51
C SER A 83 5.77 22.41 17.94
N GLU A 84 5.40 21.51 18.86
CA GLU A 84 5.65 21.65 20.31
C GLU A 84 6.62 20.59 20.86
N ILE A 85 6.70 19.43 20.21
CA ILE A 85 7.56 18.31 20.65
C ILE A 85 8.92 18.30 19.97
N GLY A 86 9.86 17.53 20.53
CA GLY A 86 11.19 17.33 19.93
C GLY A 86 11.15 16.66 18.56
N ARG A 87 12.24 16.81 17.79
CA ARG A 87 12.38 16.25 16.43
C ARG A 87 12.19 14.73 16.37
N PHE A 88 12.76 14.00 17.32
CA PHE A 88 12.68 12.53 17.36
C PHE A 88 11.25 12.04 17.65
N PRO A 89 10.55 12.53 18.69
CA PRO A 89 9.13 12.29 18.88
C PRO A 89 8.25 12.61 17.66
N CYS A 90 8.47 13.76 17.02
CA CYS A 90 7.73 14.11 15.80
C CYS A 90 8.03 13.13 14.66
N ALA A 91 9.30 12.76 14.44
CA ALA A 91 9.65 11.77 13.42
C ALA A 91 8.93 10.43 13.66
N ALA A 92 8.94 9.94 14.91
CA ALA A 92 8.19 8.76 15.30
C ALA A 92 6.67 8.92 15.05
N ALA A 93 6.14 10.12 15.30
CA ALA A 93 4.74 10.45 15.06
C ALA A 93 4.38 10.64 13.57
N LEU A 94 5.35 10.72 12.66
CA LEU A 94 5.05 10.86 11.23
C LEU A 94 5.43 9.61 10.43
N LEU A 95 6.04 8.60 11.06
CA LEU A 95 6.50 7.38 10.39
C LEU A 95 5.39 6.67 9.61
N GLY A 96 4.22 6.48 10.20
CA GLY A 96 3.10 5.83 9.50
C GLY A 96 2.65 6.57 8.23
N ILE A 97 2.62 7.91 8.28
CA ILE A 97 2.31 8.76 7.12
C ILE A 97 3.43 8.63 6.08
N ALA A 98 4.69 8.67 6.52
CA ALA A 98 5.85 8.53 5.65
C ALA A 98 5.89 7.16 4.96
N GLN A 99 5.54 6.08 5.65
CA GLN A 99 5.49 4.73 5.07
C GLN A 99 4.46 4.63 3.95
N ILE A 100 3.24 5.13 4.16
CA ILE A 100 2.18 5.16 3.14
C ILE A 100 2.58 6.08 1.98
N GLY A 101 3.16 7.24 2.28
CA GLY A 101 3.62 8.20 1.27
C GLY A 101 4.74 7.65 0.38
N VAL A 102 5.72 6.96 0.98
CA VAL A 102 6.80 6.28 0.24
C VAL A 102 6.22 5.17 -0.61
N GLN A 103 5.31 4.34 -0.08
CA GLN A 103 4.68 3.28 -0.84
C GLN A 103 3.88 3.82 -2.05
N TRP A 104 3.10 4.88 -1.85
CA TRP A 104 2.36 5.56 -2.91
C TRP A 104 3.30 6.14 -3.97
N THR A 105 4.39 6.77 -3.55
CA THR A 105 5.40 7.36 -4.45
C THR A 105 6.10 6.29 -5.29
N CYS A 106 6.55 5.19 -4.67
CA CYS A 106 7.16 4.08 -5.40
C CYS A 106 6.19 3.47 -6.42
N PHE A 107 4.92 3.29 -6.04
CA PHE A 107 3.91 2.79 -6.97
C PHE A 107 3.62 3.76 -8.11
N PHE A 108 3.61 5.07 -7.86
CA PHE A 108 3.44 6.08 -8.89
C PHE A 108 4.55 6.02 -9.95
N PHE A 109 5.81 5.88 -9.53
CA PHE A 109 6.92 5.73 -10.48
C PHE A 109 6.80 4.45 -11.31
N ILE A 110 6.37 3.34 -10.72
CA ILE A 110 6.06 2.12 -11.48
C ILE A 110 4.95 2.40 -12.50
N ALA A 111 3.87 3.04 -12.07
CA ALA A 111 2.72 3.34 -12.93
C ALA A 111 3.09 4.26 -14.11
N ASP A 112 4.00 5.22 -13.91
CA ASP A 112 4.48 6.13 -14.95
C ASP A 112 5.37 5.40 -15.97
N GLU A 113 6.37 4.65 -15.50
CA GLU A 113 7.24 3.82 -16.34
C GLU A 113 6.43 2.79 -17.16
N GLU A 114 5.42 2.19 -16.54
CA GLU A 114 4.55 1.19 -17.17
C GLU A 114 3.55 1.85 -18.12
N GLY A 115 3.04 3.03 -17.75
CA GLY A 115 2.26 3.98 -18.53
C GLY A 115 2.86 4.23 -19.91
N ALA A 116 4.15 4.55 -19.93
CA ALA A 116 4.92 4.81 -21.14
C ALA A 116 5.05 3.58 -22.06
N ASN A 117 4.88 2.37 -21.53
CA ASN A 117 5.06 1.11 -22.26
C ASN A 117 3.73 0.42 -22.62
N LEU A 118 2.58 1.05 -22.37
CA LEU A 118 1.28 0.49 -22.78
C LEU A 118 1.18 0.34 -24.30
N PRO A 119 0.61 -0.77 -24.79
CA PRO A 119 0.54 -1.06 -26.22
C PRO A 119 -0.30 -0.03 -26.99
N THR A 120 -1.22 0.64 -26.30
CA THR A 120 -2.09 1.67 -26.88
C THR A 120 -1.92 2.98 -26.13
N TRP A 121 -1.39 4.01 -26.80
CA TRP A 121 -1.25 5.37 -26.22
C TRP A 121 -2.58 5.93 -25.67
N LYS A 122 -3.72 5.53 -26.24
CA LYS A 122 -5.06 5.90 -25.77
C LYS A 122 -5.34 5.39 -24.36
N GLU A 123 -4.96 4.15 -24.06
CA GLU A 123 -5.15 3.55 -22.73
C GLU A 123 -4.28 4.26 -21.70
N ALA A 124 -3.02 4.56 -22.05
CA ALA A 124 -2.12 5.33 -21.19
C ALA A 124 -2.69 6.71 -20.86
N VAL A 125 -3.17 7.45 -21.86
CA VAL A 125 -3.79 8.77 -21.67
C VAL A 125 -5.04 8.69 -20.79
N ILE A 126 -5.89 7.68 -20.99
CA ILE A 126 -7.11 7.49 -20.17
C ILE A 126 -6.73 7.17 -18.72
N VAL A 127 -5.78 6.26 -18.49
CA VAL A 127 -5.32 5.90 -17.15
C VAL A 127 -4.75 7.13 -16.44
N LEU A 128 -3.90 7.90 -17.11
CA LEU A 128 -3.32 9.12 -16.54
C LEU A 128 -4.39 10.17 -16.25
N ALA A 129 -5.32 10.42 -17.18
CA ALA A 129 -6.37 11.42 -17.01
C ALA A 129 -7.32 11.07 -15.85
N LEU A 130 -7.73 9.81 -15.72
CA LEU A 130 -8.57 9.34 -14.62
C LEU A 130 -7.83 9.39 -13.29
N SER A 131 -6.57 8.99 -13.28
CA SER A 131 -5.69 9.07 -12.10
C SER A 131 -5.55 10.50 -11.61
N LEU A 132 -5.25 11.44 -12.51
CA LEU A 132 -5.11 12.85 -12.19
C LEU A 132 -6.44 13.47 -11.73
N THR A 133 -7.54 13.13 -12.40
CA THR A 133 -8.89 13.60 -12.01
C THR A 133 -9.23 13.16 -10.60
N PHE A 134 -8.97 11.89 -10.27
CA PHE A 134 -9.20 11.38 -8.93
C PHE A 134 -8.27 12.01 -7.89
N PHE A 135 -7.00 12.22 -8.23
CA PHE A 135 -6.06 12.93 -7.36
C PHE A 135 -6.56 14.34 -7.02
N VAL A 136 -7.01 15.11 -8.03
CA VAL A 136 -7.58 16.44 -7.83
C VAL A 136 -8.84 16.37 -6.97
N PHE A 137 -9.74 15.42 -7.21
CA PHE A 137 -10.93 15.20 -6.37
C PHE A 137 -10.57 14.91 -4.92
N ALA A 138 -9.65 13.98 -4.68
CA ALA A 138 -9.21 13.61 -3.34
C ALA A 138 -8.53 14.78 -2.63
N PHE A 139 -7.69 15.54 -3.34
CA PHE A 139 -6.99 16.71 -2.81
C PHE A 139 -7.97 17.83 -2.45
N LEU A 140 -8.81 18.26 -3.39
CA LEU A 140 -9.77 19.35 -3.16
C LEU A 140 -10.79 18.97 -2.08
N GLY A 141 -11.29 17.73 -2.10
CA GLY A 141 -12.18 17.22 -1.05
C GLY A 141 -11.52 17.28 0.31
N SER A 142 -10.26 16.84 0.42
CA SER A 142 -9.49 16.90 1.67
C SER A 142 -9.30 18.33 2.16
N VAL A 143 -8.99 19.29 1.28
CA VAL A 143 -8.86 20.71 1.64
C VAL A 143 -10.20 21.29 2.12
N ILE A 144 -11.30 21.01 1.42
CA ILE A 144 -12.63 21.50 1.78
C ILE A 144 -13.04 20.98 3.15
N PHE A 145 -12.91 19.68 3.40
CA PHE A 145 -13.28 19.11 4.69
C PHE A 145 -12.32 19.51 5.81
N ALA A 146 -11.05 19.82 5.51
CA ALA A 146 -10.10 20.27 6.52
C ALA A 146 -10.39 21.71 6.99
N TYR A 147 -10.78 22.61 6.08
CA TYR A 147 -10.89 24.05 6.39
C TYR A 147 -12.34 24.57 6.41
N ALA A 148 -13.19 24.14 5.49
CA ALA A 148 -14.55 24.65 5.37
C ALA A 148 -15.57 23.83 6.18
N ALA A 149 -15.33 22.53 6.36
CA ALA A 149 -16.25 21.62 7.04
C ALA A 149 -15.54 20.62 7.99
N PRO A 150 -14.76 21.09 8.98
CA PRO A 150 -13.94 20.25 9.86
C PRO A 150 -14.76 19.24 10.68
N SER A 151 -16.05 19.49 10.93
CA SER A 151 -16.94 18.53 11.60
C SER A 151 -17.12 17.22 10.81
N HIS A 152 -16.92 17.24 9.49
CA HIS A 152 -17.11 16.11 8.60
C HIS A 152 -15.81 15.43 8.18
N ILE A 153 -14.64 15.92 8.62
CA ILE A 153 -13.33 15.41 8.19
C ILE A 153 -13.16 13.92 8.50
N ARG A 154 -13.66 13.42 9.64
CA ARG A 154 -13.63 11.99 9.97
C ARG A 154 -14.48 11.16 9.00
N ALA A 155 -15.64 11.66 8.59
CA ALA A 155 -16.50 10.97 7.63
C ALA A 155 -15.82 10.91 6.25
N TRP A 156 -15.18 11.99 5.84
CA TRP A 156 -14.36 12.05 4.62
C TRP A 156 -13.19 11.05 4.66
N ALA A 157 -12.42 11.03 5.76
CA ALA A 157 -11.34 10.07 5.95
C ALA A 157 -11.88 8.63 5.83
N ASN A 158 -12.95 8.29 6.56
CA ASN A 158 -13.53 6.95 6.51
C ASN A 158 -14.04 6.56 5.11
N PHE A 159 -14.64 7.50 4.38
CA PHE A 159 -15.04 7.29 2.99
C PHE A 159 -13.83 6.93 2.11
N LEU A 160 -12.73 7.69 2.21
CA LEU A 160 -11.51 7.42 1.46
C LEU A 160 -10.88 6.07 1.81
N GLY A 161 -10.87 5.68 3.10
CA GLY A 161 -10.35 4.37 3.53
C GLY A 161 -11.19 3.19 3.01
N LEU A 162 -12.52 3.30 3.08
CA LEU A 162 -13.43 2.29 2.52
C LEU A 162 -13.34 2.22 1.00
N LEU A 163 -13.21 3.37 0.32
CA LEU A 163 -12.99 3.43 -1.12
C LEU A 163 -11.68 2.74 -1.50
N ALA A 164 -10.57 3.05 -0.81
CA ALA A 164 -9.28 2.40 -1.03
C ALA A 164 -9.38 0.87 -0.87
N THR A 165 -10.09 0.41 0.16
CA THR A 165 -10.31 -1.02 0.47
C THR A 165 -11.11 -1.70 -0.63
N THR A 166 -12.17 -1.05 -1.10
CA THR A 166 -13.03 -1.57 -2.17
C THR A 166 -12.27 -1.66 -3.50
N LEU A 167 -11.51 -0.63 -3.85
CA LEU A 167 -10.69 -0.62 -5.06
C LEU A 167 -9.60 -1.70 -5.00
N ALA A 168 -8.99 -1.91 -3.83
CA ALA A 168 -8.05 -3.00 -3.64
C ALA A 168 -8.73 -4.38 -3.79
N ALA A 169 -9.96 -4.55 -3.30
CA ALA A 169 -10.73 -5.78 -3.53
C ALA A 169 -10.94 -6.03 -5.03
N ILE A 170 -11.36 -5.00 -5.77
CA ILE A 170 -11.56 -5.06 -7.22
C ILE A 170 -10.25 -5.36 -7.96
N GLN A 171 -9.11 -4.93 -7.43
CA GLN A 171 -7.80 -5.23 -8.00
C GLN A 171 -7.36 -6.68 -7.74
N TYR A 172 -7.42 -7.14 -6.48
CA TYR A 172 -6.86 -8.42 -6.07
C TYR A 172 -7.78 -9.62 -6.35
N ILE A 173 -9.11 -9.49 -6.22
CA ILE A 173 -10.03 -10.63 -6.38
C ILE A 173 -10.00 -11.20 -7.82
N PRO A 174 -10.11 -10.39 -8.89
CA PRO A 174 -10.00 -10.91 -10.25
C PRO A 174 -8.65 -11.55 -10.53
N GLN A 175 -7.57 -11.02 -9.92
CA GLN A 175 -6.23 -11.61 -10.01
C GLN A 175 -6.17 -12.98 -9.32
N ILE A 176 -6.77 -13.14 -8.15
CA ILE A 176 -6.88 -14.42 -7.44
C ILE A 176 -7.59 -15.44 -8.33
N ILE A 177 -8.76 -15.07 -8.85
CA ILE A 177 -9.56 -15.96 -9.71
C ILE A 177 -8.78 -16.34 -10.97
N THR A 178 -8.10 -15.40 -11.61
CA THR A 178 -7.33 -15.63 -12.84
C THR A 178 -6.13 -16.54 -12.58
N THR A 179 -5.36 -16.26 -11.52
CA THR A 179 -4.23 -17.12 -11.09
C THR A 179 -4.72 -18.54 -10.79
N TRP A 180 -5.89 -18.68 -10.16
CA TRP A 180 -6.49 -19.99 -9.91
C TRP A 180 -6.89 -20.70 -11.19
N LYS A 181 -7.52 -20.01 -12.15
CA LYS A 181 -7.94 -20.61 -13.43
C LYS A 181 -6.76 -21.02 -14.30
N LEU A 182 -5.73 -20.18 -14.37
CA LEU A 182 -4.55 -20.42 -15.20
C LEU A 182 -3.56 -21.41 -14.55
N GLN A 183 -3.64 -21.62 -13.23
CA GLN A 183 -2.71 -22.47 -12.47
C GLN A 183 -1.22 -22.06 -12.61
N GLU A 184 -0.98 -20.80 -12.95
CA GLU A 184 0.35 -20.21 -13.13
C GLU A 184 0.43 -18.87 -12.39
N THR A 185 1.61 -18.53 -11.88
CA THR A 185 1.86 -17.28 -11.13
C THR A 185 1.96 -16.04 -12.02
N GLY A 186 2.03 -16.21 -13.35
CA GLY A 186 2.09 -15.12 -14.32
C GLY A 186 3.29 -14.20 -14.12
N SER A 187 3.07 -12.88 -14.27
CA SER A 187 4.08 -11.81 -14.16
C SER A 187 4.42 -11.40 -12.72
N LEU A 188 3.68 -11.93 -11.73
CA LEU A 188 3.70 -11.50 -10.33
C LEU A 188 5.03 -11.84 -9.65
N SER A 189 5.63 -10.86 -8.97
CA SER A 189 6.89 -11.05 -8.24
C SER A 189 6.63 -11.74 -6.89
N VAL A 190 6.72 -13.07 -6.88
CA VAL A 190 6.61 -13.88 -5.64
C VAL A 190 7.59 -13.40 -4.54
N PRO A 191 8.86 -13.05 -4.84
CA PRO A 191 9.77 -12.50 -3.82
C PRO A 191 9.26 -11.21 -3.17
N MET A 192 8.68 -10.31 -3.97
CA MET A 192 8.10 -9.07 -3.46
C MET A 192 6.92 -9.35 -2.51
N MET A 193 6.07 -10.32 -2.84
CA MET A 193 4.94 -10.70 -2.00
C MET A 193 5.35 -11.37 -0.68
N ILE A 194 6.42 -12.17 -0.68
CA ILE A 194 6.94 -12.80 0.55
C ILE A 194 7.34 -11.74 1.58
N ILE A 195 7.90 -10.62 1.12
CA ILE A 195 8.30 -9.51 2.01
C ILE A 195 7.09 -8.66 2.39
N GLN A 196 6.27 -8.28 1.41
CA GLN A 196 5.17 -7.34 1.63
C GLN A 196 4.01 -7.92 2.45
N THR A 197 3.60 -9.16 2.20
CA THR A 197 2.45 -9.76 2.91
C THR A 197 2.62 -9.76 4.44
N PRO A 198 3.71 -10.29 5.02
CA PRO A 198 3.91 -10.19 6.47
C PRO A 198 4.12 -8.73 6.90
N GLY A 199 4.83 -7.94 6.09
CA GLY A 199 5.04 -6.51 6.34
C GLY A 199 3.74 -5.72 6.49
N SER A 200 2.70 -6.03 5.70
CA SER A 200 1.41 -5.33 5.76
C SER A 200 0.68 -5.57 7.08
N PHE A 201 0.75 -6.78 7.65
CA PHE A 201 0.16 -7.08 8.95
C PHE A 201 0.91 -6.40 10.09
N VAL A 202 2.24 -6.43 10.06
CA VAL A 202 3.06 -5.73 11.06
C VAL A 202 2.82 -4.22 10.96
N PHE A 203 2.72 -3.68 9.75
CA PHE A 203 2.43 -2.27 9.52
C PHE A 203 1.03 -1.89 10.03
N ALA A 204 0.01 -2.69 9.74
CA ALA A 204 -1.34 -2.49 10.27
C ALA A 204 -1.35 -2.50 11.80
N ALA A 205 -0.63 -3.42 12.43
CA ALA A 205 -0.51 -3.48 13.89
C ALA A 205 0.18 -2.21 14.45
N SER A 206 1.26 -1.75 13.80
CA SER A 206 1.95 -0.51 14.20
C SER A 206 1.03 0.72 14.13
N LEU A 207 0.21 0.83 13.07
CA LEU A 207 -0.78 1.90 12.92
C LEU A 207 -1.92 1.77 13.94
N ALA A 208 -2.38 0.55 14.23
CA ALA A 208 -3.44 0.30 15.20
C ALA A 208 -3.01 0.69 16.63
N VAL A 209 -1.77 0.39 17.02
CA VAL A 209 -1.20 0.83 18.30
C VAL A 209 -1.14 2.36 18.36
N ARG A 210 -0.82 3.01 17.24
CA ARG A 210 -0.54 4.44 17.18
C ARG A 210 -1.80 5.33 17.10
N LEU A 211 -2.75 4.94 16.26
CA LEU A 211 -3.99 5.68 15.98
C LEU A 211 -5.17 5.18 16.82
N GLY A 212 -5.02 4.01 17.44
CA GLY A 212 -6.08 3.36 18.19
C GLY A 212 -7.31 2.98 17.33
N PRO A 213 -8.46 2.77 17.97
CA PRO A 213 -9.71 2.43 17.27
C PRO A 213 -10.22 3.52 16.32
N GLY A 214 -9.83 4.79 16.55
CA GLY A 214 -10.23 5.92 15.71
C GLY A 214 -9.66 5.86 14.29
N GLY A 215 -8.48 5.26 14.13
CA GLY A 215 -7.81 5.09 12.83
C GLY A 215 -8.14 3.81 12.07
N TRP A 216 -9.27 3.16 12.37
CA TRP A 216 -9.63 1.87 11.76
C TRP A 216 -9.70 1.89 10.24
N SER A 217 -10.09 3.01 9.64
CA SER A 217 -10.16 3.15 8.19
C SER A 217 -8.78 3.17 7.53
N ALA A 218 -7.72 3.49 8.28
CA ALA A 218 -6.34 3.48 7.81
C ALA A 218 -5.69 2.11 8.02
N TRP A 219 -5.66 1.57 9.26
CA TRP A 219 -5.01 0.29 9.52
C TRP A 219 -5.81 -0.91 9.00
N GLY A 220 -7.14 -0.82 8.96
CA GLY A 220 -8.02 -1.89 8.47
C GLY A 220 -7.83 -2.20 6.99
N LEU A 221 -7.53 -1.17 6.19
CA LEU A 221 -7.15 -1.31 4.79
C LEU A 221 -5.97 -2.29 4.62
N PHE A 222 -4.90 -2.11 5.40
CA PHE A 222 -3.68 -2.93 5.28
C PHE A 222 -3.87 -4.38 5.74
N ILE A 223 -4.76 -4.61 6.72
CA ILE A 223 -5.19 -5.97 7.09
C ILE A 223 -5.90 -6.61 5.92
N PHE A 224 -6.89 -5.93 5.35
CA PHE A 224 -7.70 -6.45 4.27
C PHE A 224 -6.85 -6.76 3.02
N THR A 225 -5.99 -5.83 2.60
CA THR A 225 -5.07 -6.06 1.47
C THR A 225 -4.07 -7.15 1.78
N GLY A 226 -3.56 -7.23 3.01
CA GLY A 226 -2.65 -8.28 3.45
C GLY A 226 -3.26 -9.68 3.35
N LEU A 227 -4.54 -9.83 3.68
CA LEU A 227 -5.27 -11.10 3.53
C LEU A 227 -5.38 -11.51 2.06
N LEU A 228 -5.76 -10.59 1.18
CA LEU A 228 -5.85 -10.86 -0.26
C LEU A 228 -4.49 -11.22 -0.87
N GLN A 229 -3.44 -10.48 -0.49
CA GLN A 229 -2.06 -10.78 -0.88
C GLN A 229 -1.58 -12.13 -0.32
N GLY A 230 -1.99 -12.49 0.91
CA GLY A 230 -1.70 -13.78 1.53
C GLY A 230 -2.29 -14.95 0.76
N VAL A 231 -3.54 -14.84 0.30
CA VAL A 231 -4.18 -15.86 -0.54
C VAL A 231 -3.41 -16.06 -1.84
N LEU A 232 -3.06 -14.96 -2.53
CA LEU A 232 -2.25 -15.02 -3.76
C LEU A 232 -0.89 -15.65 -3.53
N LEU A 233 -0.21 -15.30 -2.43
CA LEU A 233 1.10 -15.83 -2.09
C LEU A 233 1.03 -17.34 -1.82
N ALA A 234 0.03 -17.79 -1.04
CA ALA A 234 -0.16 -19.21 -0.73
C ALA A 234 -0.39 -20.04 -2.00
N MET A 235 -1.26 -19.58 -2.90
CA MET A 235 -1.47 -20.22 -4.20
C MET A 235 -0.19 -20.25 -5.04
N SER A 236 0.54 -19.13 -5.08
CA SER A 236 1.76 -18.99 -5.88
C SER A 236 2.85 -19.95 -5.41
N LEU A 237 3.06 -20.05 -4.09
CA LEU A 237 4.01 -21.00 -3.51
C LEU A 237 3.58 -22.45 -3.78
N TRP A 238 2.28 -22.74 -3.71
CA TRP A 238 1.74 -24.06 -4.02
C TRP A 238 1.99 -24.47 -5.47
N PHE A 239 1.73 -23.59 -6.45
CA PHE A 239 1.99 -23.87 -7.87
C PHE A 239 3.48 -24.10 -8.15
N ILE A 240 4.37 -23.26 -7.58
CA ILE A 240 5.83 -23.41 -7.72
C ILE A 240 6.27 -24.75 -7.13
N TRP A 241 5.77 -25.12 -5.96
CA TRP A 241 6.09 -26.38 -5.32
C TRP A 241 5.61 -27.57 -6.16
N ARG A 242 4.36 -27.55 -6.63
CA ARG A 242 3.80 -28.59 -7.51
C ARG A 242 4.61 -28.77 -8.80
N GLY A 243 5.00 -27.67 -9.44
CA GLY A 243 5.83 -27.68 -10.66
C GLY A 243 7.24 -28.26 -10.41
N ARG A 244 7.85 -27.95 -9.26
CA ARG A 244 9.14 -28.54 -8.87
C ARG A 244 9.05 -30.05 -8.66
N GLN A 245 7.96 -30.54 -8.05
CA GLN A 245 7.77 -31.98 -7.85
C GLN A 245 7.59 -32.72 -9.18
N ALA A 246 6.80 -32.17 -10.11
CA ALA A 246 6.64 -32.76 -11.44
C ALA A 246 7.97 -32.86 -12.21
N ARG A 247 8.82 -31.83 -12.15
CA ARG A 247 10.16 -31.85 -12.78
C ARG A 247 11.10 -32.86 -12.14
N LYS A 248 11.08 -33.01 -10.81
CA LYS A 248 11.89 -34.00 -10.10
C LYS A 248 11.48 -35.43 -10.48
N SER A 249 10.19 -35.74 -10.53
CA SER A 249 9.69 -37.05 -10.94
C SER A 249 10.00 -37.35 -12.42
N GLY A 250 9.91 -36.38 -13.32
CA GLY A 250 10.28 -36.54 -14.72
C GLY A 250 11.79 -36.70 -14.96
N SER A 251 12.63 -35.98 -14.20
CA SER A 251 14.10 -36.10 -14.28
C SER A 251 14.59 -37.42 -13.68
N GLY A 252 13.93 -37.94 -12.64
CA GLY A 252 14.21 -39.26 -12.07
C GLY A 252 13.89 -40.41 -13.05
N LEU A 253 12.83 -40.28 -13.85
CA LEU A 253 12.52 -41.24 -14.92
C LEU A 253 13.51 -41.19 -16.10
N MET A 254 14.05 -40.01 -16.44
CA MET A 254 15.05 -39.87 -17.50
C MET A 254 16.45 -40.32 -17.06
N ALA A 255 16.81 -40.18 -15.77
CA ALA A 255 18.09 -40.65 -15.24
C ALA A 255 18.17 -42.18 -15.07
N GLN A 256 17.06 -42.90 -15.25
CA GLN A 256 16.98 -44.37 -15.21
C GLN A 256 16.93 -45.02 -16.61
N ARG A 257 17.05 -44.24 -17.69
CA ARG A 257 17.23 -44.73 -19.06
C ARG A 257 18.64 -44.43 -19.55
#